data_AF-A0A4Q5TSF1-F1
#
_entry.id   AF-A0A4Q5TSF1-F1
#
_cell.length_a   1.000
_cell.length_b   1.000
_cell.length_c   1.000
_cell.angle_alpha   90.00
_cell.angle_beta   90.00
_cell.angle_gamma   90.00
#
_symmetry.space_group_name_H-M   'P 1'
#
loop_
_entity.id
_entity.type
_entity.pdbx_description
1 polymer ?
#
loop_
_entity_poly.entity_id
_entity_poly.type
_entity_poly.pdbx_seq_one_letter_code
_entity_poly.pdbx_strand_id
1 'polypeptide(L)'
;VFGILFFASWALHLYGSLKNHNAEQLAKHLPAETLTNYMSQSEFWFETFQNWQSEFLSVASIVFLTIYLRQKGSPESKPVDAPHSETGK
;
A
#
# COMPACT_ATOMS: atom_id res chain seq x y z
N VAL A 1 4.83 -19.39 2.05
CA VAL A 1 6.09 -18.66 1.79
C VAL A 1 5.89 -17.15 1.86
N PHE A 2 5.07 -16.54 0.97
CA PHE A 2 4.83 -15.08 0.97
C PHE A 2 4.36 -14.51 2.31
N GLY A 3 3.37 -15.12 2.97
CA GLY A 3 2.92 -14.66 4.28
C GLY A 3 4.02 -14.67 5.35
N ILE A 4 4.88 -15.69 5.33
CA ILE A 4 6.02 -15.79 6.26
C ILE A 4 7.01 -14.66 6.00
N LEU A 5 7.37 -14.43 4.73
CA LEU A 5 8.26 -13.34 4.34
C LEU A 5 7.67 -11.97 4.69
N PHE A 6 6.35 -11.80 4.51
CA PHE A 6 5.63 -10.60 4.87
C PHE A 6 5.70 -10.32 6.38
N PHE A 7 5.31 -11.28 7.23
CA PHE A 7 5.35 -11.09 8.68
C PHE A 7 6.78 -10.94 9.20
N ALA A 8 7.76 -11.63 8.63
CA ALA A 8 9.16 -11.45 8.96
C ALA A 8 9.66 -10.05 8.60
N SER A 9 9.36 -9.57 7.38
CA SER A 9 9.71 -8.22 6.95
C SER A 9 9.03 -7.15 7.81
N TRP A 10 7.75 -7.34 8.13
CA TRP A 10 7.00 -6.43 8.99
C TRP A 10 7.57 -6.40 10.42
N ALA A 11 7.92 -7.55 11.00
CA ALA A 11 8.55 -7.60 12.33
C ALA A 11 9.95 -6.95 12.34
N LEU A 12 10.75 -7.15 11.29
CA LEU A 12 12.03 -6.48 11.13
C LEU A 12 11.87 -4.97 11.00
N HIS A 13 10.87 -4.52 10.24
CA HIS A 13 10.54 -3.10 10.11
C HIS A 13 10.14 -2.50 11.46
N LEU A 14 9.22 -3.14 12.19
CA LEU A 14 8.80 -2.72 13.54
C LEU A 14 10.01 -2.60 14.50
N TYR A 15 10.90 -3.59 14.51
CA TYR A 15 12.09 -3.55 15.36
C TYR A 15 13.06 -2.43 14.97
N GLY A 16 13.33 -2.27 13.68
CA GLY A 16 14.22 -1.21 13.18
C GLY A 16 13.67 0.19 13.46
N SER A 17 12.37 0.37 13.23
CA SER A 17 11.62 1.61 13.45
C SER A 17 11.60 1.99 14.94
N LEU A 18 11.27 1.05 15.84
CA LEU A 18 11.36 1.27 17.29
C LEU A 18 12.77 1.66 17.74
N LYS A 19 13.80 0.98 17.21
CA LYS A 19 15.19 1.27 17.56
C LYS A 19 15.60 2.68 17.13
N ASN A 20 15.17 3.12 15.95
CA ASN A 20 15.42 4.48 15.47
C ASN A 20 14.70 5.50 16.35
N HIS A 21 13.41 5.29 16.61
CA HIS A 21 12.60 6.16 17.46
C HIS A 21 13.21 6.31 18.87
N ASN A 22 13.65 5.21 19.49
CA ASN A 22 14.31 5.25 20.79
C ASN A 22 15.68 5.94 20.78
N ALA A 23 16.43 5.84 19.67
CA ALA A 23 17.68 6.59 19.53
C ALA A 23 17.41 8.10 19.49
N GLU A 24 16.34 8.53 18.81
CA GLU A 24 15.92 9.94 18.79
C GLU A 24 15.40 10.42 20.14
N GLN A 25 14.62 9.60 20.85
CA GLN A 25 14.14 9.90 22.21
C GLN A 25 15.32 10.09 23.17
N LEU A 26 16.32 9.22 23.09
CA LEU A 26 17.52 9.33 23.92
C LEU A 26 18.30 10.61 23.63
N ALA A 27 18.43 11.00 22.35
CA ALA A 27 19.04 12.27 21.98
C ALA A 27 18.27 13.49 22.54
N LYS A 28 16.94 13.36 22.69
CA LYS A 28 16.04 14.35 23.30
C LYS A 28 15.95 14.24 24.83
N HIS A 29 16.74 13.37 25.47
CA HIS A 29 16.68 13.08 26.92
C HIS A 29 15.31 12.57 27.41
N LEU A 30 14.56 11.92 26.53
CA LEU A 30 13.27 11.31 26.81
C LEU A 30 13.42 9.81 27.12
N PRO A 31 12.50 9.22 27.90
CA PRO A 31 12.53 7.78 28.18
C PRO A 31 12.29 6.96 26.90
N ALA A 32 12.91 5.79 26.83
CA ALA A 32 12.68 4.85 25.73
C ALA A 32 11.24 4.31 25.76
N GLU A 33 10.62 4.24 24.58
CA GLU A 33 9.31 3.64 24.38
C GLU A 33 9.41 2.11 24.35
N THR A 34 8.34 1.47 24.79
CA THR A 34 8.17 0.01 24.69
C THR A 34 7.60 -0.36 23.32
N LEU A 35 7.86 -1.59 22.87
CA LEU A 35 7.35 -2.11 21.59
C LEU A 35 5.83 -1.97 21.45
N THR A 36 5.09 -2.28 22.53
CA THR A 36 3.62 -2.24 22.55
C THR A 36 3.09 -0.82 22.45
N ASN A 37 3.74 0.14 23.12
CA ASN A 37 3.37 1.54 23.01
C ASN A 37 3.67 2.07 21.61
N TYR A 38 4.85 1.75 21.07
CA TYR A 38 5.27 2.19 19.75
C TYR A 38 4.34 1.68 18.63
N MET A 39 3.86 0.44 18.72
CA MET A 39 2.84 -0.09 17.80
C MET A 39 1.52 0.71 17.81
N SER A 40 1.22 1.42 18.91
CA SER A 40 0.02 2.26 19.02
C SER A 40 0.27 3.70 18.55
N GLN A 41 1.52 4.07 18.25
CA GLN A 41 1.89 5.39 17.76
C GLN A 41 1.54 5.54 16.27
N SER A 42 1.09 6.73 15.88
CA SER A 42 0.76 7.04 14.48
C SER A 42 1.96 6.99 13.55
N GLU A 43 3.17 7.28 14.07
CA GLU A 43 4.43 7.28 13.32
C GLU A 43 4.72 5.92 12.69
N PHE A 44 4.63 4.84 13.47
CA PHE A 44 4.85 3.47 12.99
C PHE A 44 3.91 3.09 11.85
N TRP A 45 2.61 3.41 12.00
CA TRP A 45 1.63 3.15 10.96
C TRP A 45 1.85 4.00 9.73
N PHE A 46 2.25 5.26 9.89
CA PHE A 46 2.59 6.12 8.78
C PHE A 46 3.76 5.55 7.96
N GLU A 47 4.86 5.14 8.60
CA GLU A 47 5.99 4.48 7.93
C GLU A 47 5.56 3.18 7.22
N THR A 48 4.71 2.38 7.87
CA THR A 48 4.17 1.14 7.29
C THR A 48 3.33 1.44 6.04
N PHE A 49 2.45 2.45 6.10
CA PHE A 49 1.59 2.83 4.98
C PHE A 49 2.35 3.53 3.85
N GLN A 50 3.47 4.21 4.14
CA GLN A 50 4.32 4.78 3.09
C GLN A 50 4.89 3.70 2.16
N ASN A 51 5.28 2.55 2.70
CA ASN A 51 5.70 1.41 1.87
C ASN A 51 4.57 0.88 0.98
N TRP A 52 3.30 1.10 1.33
CA TRP A 52 2.13 0.71 0.55
C TRP A 52 1.58 1.83 -0.34
N GLN A 53 2.03 3.07 -0.12
CA GLN A 53 1.57 4.25 -0.87
C GLN A 53 1.84 4.09 -2.37
N SER A 54 3.02 3.57 -2.73
CA SER A 54 3.39 3.34 -4.13
C SER A 54 2.47 2.32 -4.80
N GLU A 55 2.05 1.29 -4.07
CA GLU A 55 1.12 0.27 -4.58
C GLU A 55 -0.27 0.85 -4.82
N PHE A 56 -0.79 1.66 -3.89
CA PHE A 56 -2.07 2.35 -4.09
C PHE A 56 -2.02 3.29 -5.29
N LEU A 57 -0.95 4.07 -5.44
CA LEU A 57 -0.78 4.96 -6.58
C LEU A 57 -0.71 4.18 -7.89
N SER A 58 0.05 3.07 -7.91
CA SER A 58 0.18 2.19 -9.07
C SER A 58 -1.17 1.60 -9.48
N VAL A 59 -1.88 0.96 -8.54
CA VAL A 59 -3.20 0.34 -8.78
C VAL A 59 -4.22 1.39 -9.21
N ALA A 60 -4.28 2.54 -8.53
CA ALA A 60 -5.17 3.64 -8.93
C ALA A 60 -4.84 4.14 -10.33
N SER A 61 -3.56 4.36 -10.65
CA SER A 61 -3.11 4.79 -11.97
C SER A 61 -3.52 3.80 -13.05
N ILE A 62 -3.33 2.49 -12.83
CA ILE A 62 -3.74 1.45 -13.78
C ILE A 62 -5.25 1.48 -13.98
N VAL A 63 -6.06 1.58 -12.92
CA VAL A 63 -7.52 1.65 -13.03
C VAL A 63 -7.96 2.89 -13.80
N PHE A 64 -7.46 4.07 -13.44
CA PHE A 64 -7.80 5.33 -14.11
C PHE A 64 -7.35 5.33 -15.57
N LEU A 65 -6.12 4.93 -15.85
CA LEU A 65 -5.60 4.83 -17.22
C LEU A 65 -6.38 3.79 -18.02
N THR A 66 -6.78 2.67 -17.42
CA THR A 66 -7.61 1.66 -18.11
C THR A 66 -8.97 2.21 -18.46
N ILE A 67 -9.61 2.99 -17.57
CA ILE A 67 -10.90 3.65 -17.86
C ILE A 67 -10.73 4.73 -18.93
N TYR A 68 -9.68 5.56 -18.81
CA TYR A 68 -9.42 6.68 -19.71
C TYR A 68 -8.97 6.25 -21.12
N LEU A 69 -8.03 5.31 -21.19
CA LEU A 69 -7.52 4.70 -22.42
C LEU A 69 -8.42 3.58 -22.94
N ARG A 70 -9.55 3.29 -22.28
CA ARG A 70 -10.57 2.38 -22.82
C ARG A 70 -10.98 2.93 -24.17
N GLN A 71 -10.50 2.28 -25.23
CA GLN A 71 -10.74 2.76 -26.59
C GLN A 71 -12.24 2.80 -26.87
N LYS A 72 -12.74 3.99 -27.18
CA LYS A 72 -14.08 4.17 -27.73
C LYS A 72 -14.03 3.70 -29.19
N GLY A 73 -14.51 2.48 -29.46
CA GLY A 73 -14.51 1.89 -30.81
C GLY A 73 -13.48 0.78 -31.05
N SER A 74 -12.97 0.11 -30.00
CA SER A 74 -12.23 -1.15 -30.17
C SER A 74 -13.14 -2.20 -30.84
N PRO A 75 -12.64 -2.98 -31.83
CA PRO A 75 -13.43 -4.06 -32.46
C PRO A 75 -13.99 -5.04 -31.42
N GLU A 76 -13.16 -5.39 -30.43
CA GLU A 76 -13.55 -6.28 -29.32
C GLU A 76 -14.46 -5.61 -28.27
N SER A 77 -14.74 -4.31 -28.38
CA SER A 77 -15.56 -3.58 -27.42
C SER A 77 -17.01 -3.49 -27.85
N LYS A 78 -17.85 -4.27 -27.17
CA LYS A 78 -19.29 -4.19 -27.31
C LYS A 78 -19.83 -2.79 -26.89
N PRO A 79 -20.74 -2.17 -27.66
CA PRO A 79 -21.42 -0.94 -27.27
C PRO A 79 -22.16 -1.11 -25.93
N VAL A 80 -22.18 -0.05 -25.09
CA VAL A 80 -22.85 -0.05 -23.78
C VAL A 80 -24.34 -0.42 -23.86
N ASP A 81 -24.99 -0.12 -24.97
CA ASP A 81 -26.42 -0.40 -25.22
C ASP A 81 -26.70 -1.74 -25.92
N ALA A 82 -25.69 -2.59 -26.16
CA ALA A 82 -25.91 -3.83 -26.91
C ALA A 82 -26.46 -4.99 -26.02
N PRO A 83 -27.44 -5.77 -26.50
CA PRO A 83 -28.06 -6.88 -25.75
C PRO A 83 -27.03 -7.91 -25.28
N HIS A 84 -27.12 -8.41 -24.05
CA HIS A 84 -26.15 -9.35 -23.42
C HIS A 84 -25.80 -10.60 -24.26
N SER A 85 -26.62 -10.95 -25.24
CA SER A 85 -26.43 -12.08 -26.17
C SER A 85 -25.34 -11.90 -27.23
N GLU A 86 -24.86 -10.68 -27.48
CA GLU A 86 -23.78 -10.45 -28.45
C GLU A 86 -22.43 -10.20 -27.76
N THR A 87 -21.35 -10.80 -28.25
CA THR A 87 -19.97 -10.43 -27.90
C THR A 87 -19.35 -9.72 -29.11
N GLY A 88 -18.49 -8.73 -28.87
CA GLY A 88 -17.94 -7.86 -29.91
C GLY A 88 -17.18 -8.60 -31.03
N LYS A 89 -17.04 -7.91 -32.16
CA LYS A 89 -16.12 -8.22 -33.26
C LYS A 89 -15.36 -6.96 -33.63
#